data_AF-A0A828RUH0-F1
#
_entry.id   AF-A0A828RUH0-F1
#
_cell.length_a   1.000
_cell.length_b   1.000
_cell.length_c   1.000
_cell.angle_alpha   90.00
_cell.angle_beta   90.00
_cell.angle_gamma   90.00
#
_symmetry.space_group_name_H-M   'P 1'
#
loop_
_entity.id
_entity.type
_entity.pdbx_description
1 polymer ?
#
loop_
_entity_poly.entity_id
_entity_poly.type
_entity_poly.pdbx_seq_one_letter_code
_entity_poly.pdbx_strand_id
1 'polypeptide(L)'
;MKALWLIVFCLLVGCSPAKSHAVMEYDVSKLPSDFGGDEVYSIGLNSQGMPVFIDPEKAFEQALIDYKDGFKAIQREFYLLPVSHFTWKDYKAYGWQLTHEDDQIVEQGYEISRFFDIYENSFCSD
;
A
#
# COMPACT_ATOMS: atom_id res chain seq x y z
N MET A 1 40.95 24.14 26.37
CA MET A 1 40.30 23.49 25.19
C MET A 1 39.42 22.38 25.73
N LYS A 2 38.09 22.57 25.76
CA LYS A 2 37.15 21.55 26.24
C LYS A 2 36.56 20.86 25.00
N ALA A 3 36.90 19.59 24.81
CA ALA A 3 36.37 18.80 23.70
C ALA A 3 34.87 18.58 23.91
N LEU A 4 34.07 19.09 22.98
CA LEU A 4 32.63 18.91 22.92
C LEU A 4 32.35 17.49 22.43
N TRP A 5 31.86 16.62 23.31
CA TRP A 5 31.38 15.29 22.92
C TRP A 5 30.02 15.45 22.24
N LEU A 6 30.02 15.41 20.90
CA LEU A 6 28.80 15.24 20.12
C LEU A 6 28.33 13.78 20.28
N ILE A 7 27.47 13.55 21.26
CA ILE A 7 26.69 12.31 21.34
C ILE A 7 25.61 12.42 20.28
N VAL A 8 25.83 11.74 19.16
CA VAL A 8 24.79 11.49 18.16
C VAL A 8 23.80 10.51 18.79
N PHE A 9 22.72 11.03 19.35
CA PHE A 9 21.59 10.24 19.80
C PHE A 9 20.84 9.77 18.55
N CYS A 10 21.26 8.62 18.02
CA CYS A 10 20.55 7.94 16.94
C CYS A 10 19.23 7.43 17.56
N LEU A 11 18.15 8.19 17.38
CA LEU A 11 16.78 7.74 17.65
C LEU A 11 16.44 6.62 16.67
N LEU A 12 16.95 5.42 16.94
CA LEU A 12 16.40 4.21 16.34
C LEU A 12 15.05 3.98 17.02
N VAL A 13 14.00 4.60 16.46
CA VAL A 13 12.63 4.17 16.71
C VAL A 13 12.55 2.75 16.18
N GLY A 14 12.75 1.77 17.06
CA GLY A 14 12.65 0.36 16.74
C GLY A 14 11.22 0.03 16.37
N CYS A 15 10.94 -0.10 15.07
CA CYS A 15 9.69 -0.65 14.57
C CYS A 15 9.50 -2.04 15.18
N SER A 16 8.40 -2.24 15.91
CA SER A 16 8.05 -3.58 16.39
C SER A 16 7.62 -4.41 15.18
N PRO A 17 8.20 -5.62 14.96
CA PRO A 17 7.89 -6.46 13.80
C PRO A 17 6.41 -6.88 13.71
N ALA A 18 5.64 -6.64 14.77
CA ALA A 18 4.24 -7.03 14.91
C ALA A 18 3.27 -6.30 13.96
N LYS A 19 3.64 -5.16 13.36
CA LYS A 19 2.76 -4.42 12.44
C LYS A 19 2.75 -5.00 11.02
N SER A 20 3.84 -5.61 10.58
CA SER A 20 4.12 -5.78 9.15
C SER A 20 3.67 -7.10 8.52
N HIS A 21 3.11 -8.03 9.29
CA HIS A 21 2.74 -9.35 8.79
C HIS A 21 1.42 -9.84 9.38
N ALA A 22 0.72 -10.65 8.60
CA ALA A 22 -0.48 -11.34 9.04
C ALA A 22 -0.13 -12.32 10.19
N VAL A 23 -0.87 -12.23 11.29
CA VAL A 23 -0.75 -13.11 12.46
C VAL A 23 -2.03 -13.89 12.77
N MET A 24 -3.14 -13.52 12.10
CA MET A 24 -4.45 -14.17 12.24
C MET A 24 -5.17 -14.20 10.89
N GLU A 25 -6.13 -15.12 10.74
CA GLU A 25 -7.03 -15.17 9.59
C GLU A 25 -7.96 -13.94 9.55
N TYR A 26 -8.37 -13.55 8.36
CA TYR A 26 -9.32 -12.46 8.13
C TYR A 26 -10.52 -12.95 7.33
N ASP A 27 -11.71 -12.49 7.72
CA ASP A 27 -12.94 -12.72 6.97
C ASP A 27 -12.99 -11.76 5.77
N VAL A 28 -12.45 -12.21 4.64
CA VAL A 28 -12.33 -11.43 3.40
C VAL A 28 -13.67 -10.98 2.82
N SER A 29 -14.81 -11.56 3.24
CA SER A 29 -16.14 -11.10 2.84
C SER A 29 -16.47 -9.67 3.31
N LYS A 30 -15.67 -9.15 4.24
CA LYS A 30 -15.78 -7.77 4.76
C LYS A 30 -15.00 -6.76 3.91
N LEU A 31 -14.20 -7.20 2.94
CA LEU A 31 -13.45 -6.31 2.07
C LEU A 31 -14.38 -5.70 1.00
N PRO A 32 -14.10 -4.46 0.57
CA PRO A 32 -14.81 -3.86 -0.55
C PRO A 32 -14.41 -4.48 -1.91
N SER A 33 -13.31 -5.23 -1.97
CA SER A 33 -12.79 -5.91 -3.16
C SER A 33 -11.99 -7.15 -2.74
N ASP A 34 -12.03 -8.20 -3.57
CA ASP A 34 -11.19 -9.39 -3.46
C ASP A 34 -9.97 -9.33 -4.42
N PHE A 35 -9.79 -8.20 -5.12
CA PHE A 35 -8.71 -7.99 -6.09
C PHE A 35 -8.65 -9.06 -7.18
N GLY A 36 -9.80 -9.62 -7.57
CA GLY A 36 -9.89 -10.69 -8.57
C GLY A 36 -9.70 -12.11 -8.00
N GLY A 37 -9.56 -12.23 -6.68
CA GLY A 37 -9.57 -13.52 -5.96
C GLY A 37 -8.29 -14.34 -6.10
N ASP A 38 -7.19 -13.76 -6.61
CA ASP A 38 -5.90 -14.42 -6.72
C ASP A 38 -5.26 -14.62 -5.32
N GLU A 39 -4.60 -15.76 -5.12
CA GLU A 39 -3.90 -16.12 -3.87
C GLU A 39 -2.83 -15.08 -3.50
N VAL A 40 -2.24 -14.38 -4.48
CA VAL A 40 -1.27 -13.29 -4.23
C VAL A 40 -1.85 -12.11 -3.46
N TYR A 41 -3.19 -11.95 -3.47
CA TYR A 41 -3.91 -10.94 -2.70
C TYR A 41 -4.48 -11.48 -1.38
N SER A 42 -4.01 -12.64 -0.90
CA SER A 42 -4.44 -13.19 0.38
C SER A 42 -4.20 -12.19 1.51
N ILE A 43 -5.23 -12.01 2.36
CA ILE A 43 -5.25 -11.03 3.45
C ILE A 43 -5.46 -11.74 4.78
N GLY A 44 -4.69 -11.31 5.79
CA GLY A 44 -4.91 -11.65 7.19
C GLY A 44 -5.05 -10.40 8.04
N LEU A 45 -5.00 -10.58 9.37
CA LEU A 45 -4.93 -9.47 10.31
C LEU A 45 -3.51 -9.34 10.87
N ASN A 46 -3.00 -8.11 10.93
CA ASN A 46 -1.79 -7.83 11.70
C ASN A 46 -2.08 -7.84 13.21
N SER A 47 -1.05 -7.66 14.05
CA SER A 47 -1.20 -7.69 15.52
C SER A 47 -2.12 -6.60 16.10
N GLN A 48 -2.47 -5.59 15.30
CA GLN A 48 -3.38 -4.51 15.68
C GLN A 48 -4.83 -4.78 15.24
N GLY A 49 -5.10 -5.93 14.62
CA GLY A 49 -6.41 -6.26 14.09
C GLY A 49 -6.76 -5.49 12.81
N MET A 50 -5.76 -4.97 12.09
CA MET A 50 -5.96 -4.33 10.77
C MET A 50 -5.71 -5.33 9.64
N PRO A 51 -6.49 -5.27 8.54
CA PRO A 51 -6.27 -6.12 7.38
C PRO A 51 -4.91 -5.81 6.74
N VAL A 52 -4.15 -6.84 6.42
CA VAL A 52 -2.83 -6.74 5.80
C VAL A 52 -2.65 -7.87 4.80
N PHE A 53 -1.98 -7.62 3.68
CA PHE A 53 -1.58 -8.68 2.76
C PHE A 53 -0.62 -9.66 3.45
N ILE A 54 -0.79 -10.95 3.19
CA ILE A 54 0.12 -11.99 3.71
C ILE A 54 1.54 -11.78 3.16
N ASP A 55 1.65 -11.47 1.87
CA ASP A 55 2.89 -11.16 1.18
C ASP A 55 2.75 -9.80 0.46
N PRO A 56 2.96 -8.67 1.16
CA PRO A 56 2.68 -7.34 0.61
C PRO A 56 3.57 -6.99 -0.58
N GLU A 57 4.77 -7.57 -0.66
CA GLU A 57 5.67 -7.36 -1.80
C GLU A 57 5.09 -7.99 -3.07
N LYS A 58 4.71 -9.27 -3.01
CA LYS A 58 4.08 -9.94 -4.17
C LYS A 58 2.73 -9.32 -4.54
N ALA A 59 1.94 -8.94 -3.55
CA ALA A 59 0.67 -8.25 -3.80
C ALA A 59 0.91 -6.92 -4.54
N PHE A 60 1.96 -6.18 -4.17
CA PHE A 60 2.34 -4.94 -4.84
C PHE A 60 2.82 -5.20 -6.28
N GLU A 61 3.72 -6.17 -6.48
CA GLU A 61 4.19 -6.56 -7.82
C GLU A 61 3.03 -6.97 -8.74
N GLN A 62 2.08 -7.76 -8.23
CA GLN A 62 0.90 -8.16 -8.99
C GLN A 62 -0.01 -6.97 -9.31
N ALA A 63 -0.25 -6.08 -8.34
CA ALA A 63 -1.07 -4.87 -8.57
C ALA A 63 -0.50 -4.00 -9.70
N LEU A 64 0.82 -3.87 -9.81
CA LEU A 64 1.46 -3.14 -10.93
C LEU A 64 1.16 -3.76 -12.31
N ILE A 65 0.87 -5.06 -12.36
CA ILE A 65 0.51 -5.78 -13.58
C ILE A 65 -0.99 -5.63 -13.84
N ASP A 66 -1.81 -5.95 -12.86
CA ASP A 66 -3.27 -6.04 -13.01
C ASP A 66 -3.93 -4.67 -13.20
N TYR A 67 -3.37 -3.64 -12.57
CA TYR A 67 -3.90 -2.26 -12.62
C TYR A 67 -3.00 -1.31 -13.41
N LYS A 68 -2.19 -1.86 -14.34
CA LYS A 68 -1.17 -1.12 -15.10
C LYS A 68 -1.71 0.13 -15.79
N ASP A 69 -2.89 0.06 -16.38
CA ASP A 69 -3.45 1.18 -17.13
C ASP A 69 -4.02 2.27 -16.20
N GLY A 70 -4.63 1.86 -15.08
CA GLY A 70 -5.02 2.76 -13.98
C GLY A 70 -3.81 3.50 -13.41
N PHE A 71 -2.72 2.80 -13.08
CA PHE A 71 -1.49 3.43 -12.61
C PHE A 71 -0.97 4.47 -13.61
N LYS A 72 -0.95 4.12 -14.90
CA LYS A 72 -0.51 5.02 -15.96
C LYS A 72 -1.42 6.23 -16.13
N ALA A 73 -2.73 6.06 -15.98
CA ALA A 73 -3.71 7.13 -16.07
C ALA A 73 -3.58 8.10 -14.90
N ILE A 74 -3.54 7.60 -13.65
CA ILE A 74 -3.34 8.40 -12.44
C ILE A 74 -2.03 9.20 -12.56
N GLN A 75 -0.94 8.54 -12.97
CA GLN A 75 0.35 9.19 -13.15
C GLN A 75 0.26 10.41 -14.08
N ARG A 76 -0.47 10.26 -15.19
CA ARG A 76 -0.60 11.30 -16.22
C ARG A 76 -1.52 12.43 -15.79
N GLU A 77 -2.68 12.12 -15.22
CA GLU A 77 -3.68 13.11 -14.83
C GLU A 77 -3.17 14.01 -13.70
N PHE A 78 -2.46 13.42 -12.73
CA PHE A 78 -1.98 14.14 -11.54
C PHE A 78 -0.48 14.48 -11.57
N TYR A 79 0.19 14.27 -12.71
CA TYR A 79 1.61 14.59 -12.92
C TYR A 79 2.56 13.96 -11.88
N LEU A 80 2.31 12.71 -11.51
CA LEU A 80 3.05 12.01 -10.45
C LEU A 80 4.35 11.39 -10.95
N LEU A 81 5.26 11.16 -10.01
CA LEU A 81 6.38 10.22 -10.22
C LEU A 81 5.84 8.80 -10.43
N PRO A 82 6.57 7.91 -11.12
CA PRO A 82 6.18 6.50 -11.23
C PRO A 82 5.91 5.88 -9.86
N VAL A 83 4.92 4.98 -9.79
CA VAL A 83 4.59 4.25 -8.57
C VAL A 83 5.78 3.42 -8.08
N SER A 84 6.01 3.43 -6.77
CA SER A 84 7.07 2.73 -6.06
C SER A 84 6.72 2.66 -4.56
N HIS A 85 7.51 1.95 -3.77
CA HIS A 85 7.41 1.92 -2.30
C HIS A 85 7.52 3.30 -1.63
N PHE A 86 8.01 4.32 -2.33
CA PHE A 86 8.14 5.69 -1.80
C PHE A 86 7.06 6.65 -2.30
N THR A 87 6.39 6.32 -3.40
CA THR A 87 5.43 7.22 -4.09
C THR A 87 3.99 6.71 -4.05
N TRP A 88 3.73 5.50 -3.54
CA TRP A 88 2.42 4.87 -3.55
C TRP A 88 1.32 5.66 -2.83
N LYS A 89 1.66 6.48 -1.82
CA LYS A 89 0.69 7.27 -1.06
C LYS A 89 -0.10 8.25 -1.94
N ASP A 90 0.53 8.80 -2.98
CA ASP A 90 -0.16 9.68 -3.92
C ASP A 90 -1.16 8.89 -4.78
N TYR A 91 -0.79 7.67 -5.20
CA TYR A 91 -1.68 6.78 -5.96
C TYR A 91 -2.87 6.31 -5.11
N LYS A 92 -2.66 6.06 -3.82
CA LYS A 92 -3.75 5.83 -2.86
C LYS A 92 -4.73 7.01 -2.85
N ALA A 93 -4.22 8.23 -2.73
CA ALA A 93 -5.04 9.43 -2.58
C ALA A 93 -5.79 9.81 -3.86
N TYR A 94 -5.15 9.64 -5.02
CA TYR A 94 -5.69 10.09 -6.31
C TYR A 94 -6.40 9.00 -7.11
N GLY A 95 -6.20 7.70 -6.82
CA GLY A 95 -6.85 6.61 -7.55
C GLY A 95 -8.38 6.76 -7.60
N TRP A 96 -9.00 7.07 -6.46
CA TRP A 96 -10.44 7.31 -6.38
C TRP A 96 -10.92 8.61 -7.06
N GLN A 97 -10.00 9.52 -7.38
CA GLN A 97 -10.29 10.79 -8.03
C GLN A 97 -10.09 10.76 -9.55
N LEU A 98 -9.57 9.64 -10.09
CA LEU A 98 -9.24 9.47 -11.50
C LEU A 98 -10.46 9.73 -12.39
N THR A 99 -10.27 10.52 -13.45
CA THR A 99 -11.30 10.74 -14.46
C THR A 99 -10.80 10.26 -15.82
N HIS A 100 -11.53 9.31 -16.43
CA HIS A 100 -11.17 8.76 -17.73
C HIS A 100 -12.41 8.45 -18.56
N GLU A 101 -12.28 8.48 -19.89
CA GLU A 101 -13.34 8.09 -20.83
C GLU A 101 -13.60 6.58 -20.87
N ASP A 102 -12.75 5.79 -20.22
CA ASP A 102 -12.81 4.33 -20.18
C ASP A 102 -13.09 3.92 -18.73
N ASP A 103 -14.29 3.40 -18.50
CA ASP A 103 -14.75 2.99 -17.17
C ASP A 103 -13.88 1.89 -16.56
N GLN A 104 -13.20 1.06 -17.37
CA GLN A 104 -12.28 0.05 -16.84
C GLN A 104 -11.04 0.68 -16.22
N ILE A 105 -10.55 1.78 -16.80
CA ILE A 105 -9.42 2.53 -16.24
C ILE A 105 -9.84 3.23 -14.95
N VAL A 106 -11.07 3.76 -14.89
CA VAL A 106 -11.64 4.34 -13.67
C VAL A 106 -11.76 3.29 -12.56
N GLU A 107 -12.26 2.09 -12.87
CA GLU A 107 -12.36 1.00 -11.88
C GLU A 107 -10.98 0.56 -11.37
N GLN A 108 -9.97 0.46 -12.26
CA GLN A 108 -8.59 0.22 -11.81
C GLN A 108 -8.11 1.31 -10.84
N GLY A 109 -8.52 2.57 -11.03
CA GLY A 109 -8.25 3.66 -10.08
C GLY A 109 -8.84 3.40 -8.68
N TYR A 110 -10.08 2.93 -8.61
CA TYR A 110 -10.72 2.55 -7.34
C TYR A 110 -10.01 1.38 -6.67
N GLU A 111 -9.66 0.35 -7.44
CA GLU A 111 -8.92 -0.82 -6.94
C GLU A 111 -7.52 -0.43 -6.43
N ILE A 112 -6.81 0.47 -7.11
CA ILE A 112 -5.52 0.99 -6.65
C ILE A 112 -5.64 1.68 -5.28
N SER A 113 -6.67 2.52 -5.08
CA SER A 113 -6.90 3.17 -3.78
C SER A 113 -7.21 2.14 -2.69
N ARG A 114 -8.11 1.18 -2.95
CA ARG A 114 -8.47 0.11 -2.00
C ARG A 114 -7.28 -0.77 -1.67
N PHE A 115 -6.47 -1.13 -2.67
CA PHE A 115 -5.26 -1.91 -2.50
C PHE A 115 -4.32 -1.21 -1.51
N PHE A 116 -4.09 0.09 -1.70
CA PHE A 116 -3.17 0.83 -0.84
C PHE A 116 -3.70 1.10 0.57
N ASP A 117 -5.01 1.08 0.81
CA ASP A 117 -5.58 1.07 2.17
C ASP A 117 -5.22 -0.18 2.96
N ILE A 118 -4.99 -1.31 2.29
CA ILE A 118 -4.55 -2.55 2.94
C ILE A 118 -3.02 -2.61 2.98
N TYR A 119 -2.37 -2.23 1.89
CA TYR A 119 -0.91 -2.22 1.77
C TYR A 119 -0.24 -1.40 2.87
N GLU A 120 -0.82 -0.25 3.22
CA GLU A 120 -0.26 0.64 4.25
C GLU A 120 -0.13 -0.02 5.63
N ASN A 121 -1.02 -0.97 5.94
CA ASN A 121 -1.02 -1.69 7.21
C ASN A 121 0.16 -2.66 7.36
N SER A 122 0.95 -2.83 6.29
CA SER A 122 2.20 -3.61 6.29
C SER A 122 3.39 -2.81 6.85
N PHE A 123 3.22 -1.52 7.12
CA PHE A 123 4.30 -0.65 7.59
C PHE A 123 4.05 -0.17 9.01
N CYS A 124 5.14 0.10 9.73
CA CYS A 124 5.05 0.88 10.95
C CYS A 124 4.61 2.30 10.59
N SER A 125 3.42 2.71 11.03
CA SER A 125 3.02 4.12 11.03
C SER A 125 4.08 4.97 11.74
N ASP A 126 4.54 6.04 11.10
CA ASP A 126 5.43 7.06 11.69
C ASP A 126 4.81 7.73 12.95
#